data_AF-A0A117JN96-F1
#
_entry.id   AF-A0A117JN96-F1
#
_cell.length_a   1.000
_cell.length_b   1.000
_cell.length_c   1.000
_cell.angle_alpha   90.00
_cell.angle_beta   90.00
_cell.angle_gamma   90.00
#
_symmetry.space_group_name_H-M   'P 1'
#
loop_
_entity.id
_entity.type
_entity.pdbx_description
1 polymer ?
#
loop_
_entity_poly.entity_id
_entity_poly.type
_entity_poly.pdbx_seq_one_letter_code
_entity_poly.pdbx_strand_id
1 'polypeptide(L)'
;MSSTTPDPAAVGESDVAPDDGRPVVLEPTPPGLWRALLGTAVAVLAPLFGFLVGGIFGAGTTGDSVDPMFLSLFAGIVIGGLGVLVALSGGARLWRYFHRQDAQQ
;
A
#
# COMPACT_ATOMS: atom_id res chain seq x y z
N MET A 1 -30.08 58.10 -36.73
CA MET A 1 -29.17 57.25 -35.93
C MET A 1 -29.99 56.09 -35.39
N SER A 2 -29.75 54.87 -35.89
CA SER A 2 -30.31 53.63 -35.31
C SER A 2 -29.17 52.61 -35.28
N SER A 3 -28.67 52.35 -34.07
CA SER A 3 -27.63 51.38 -33.78
C SER A 3 -28.17 49.98 -33.99
N THR A 4 -27.63 49.24 -34.95
CA THR A 4 -27.85 47.79 -35.09
C THR A 4 -26.93 47.10 -34.08
N THR A 5 -27.35 47.03 -32.83
CA THR A 5 -26.68 46.19 -31.83
C THR A 5 -27.08 44.74 -32.13
N PRO A 6 -26.13 43.83 -32.43
CA PRO A 6 -26.45 42.42 -32.55
C PRO A 6 -26.83 41.91 -31.16
N ASP A 7 -28.05 41.38 -31.06
CA ASP A 7 -28.53 40.61 -29.93
C ASP A 7 -27.54 39.46 -29.69
N PRO A 8 -26.81 39.41 -28.56
CA PRO A 8 -25.97 38.26 -28.27
C PRO A 8 -26.94 37.10 -28.08
N ALA A 9 -26.97 36.22 -29.08
CA ALA A 9 -27.74 34.99 -29.08
C ALA A 9 -27.81 34.46 -27.66
N ALA A 10 -29.04 34.42 -27.11
CA ALA A 10 -29.33 33.76 -25.86
C ALA A 10 -28.63 32.40 -25.93
N VAL A 11 -27.49 32.29 -25.25
CA VAL A 11 -26.86 31.03 -24.99
C VAL A 11 -27.92 30.36 -24.16
N GLY A 12 -28.69 29.49 -24.79
CA GLY A 12 -29.59 28.61 -24.08
C GLY A 12 -28.68 27.91 -23.09
N GLU A 13 -28.75 28.36 -21.84
CA GLU A 13 -28.36 27.61 -20.67
C GLU A 13 -29.21 26.36 -20.78
N SER A 14 -28.67 25.41 -21.55
CA SER A 14 -29.15 24.06 -21.55
C SER A 14 -28.78 23.65 -20.14
N ASP A 15 -29.79 23.69 -19.30
CA ASP A 15 -29.85 23.02 -18.01
C ASP A 15 -29.58 21.54 -18.29
N VAL A 16 -28.31 21.23 -18.60
CA VAL A 16 -27.79 19.88 -18.67
C VAL A 16 -27.81 19.47 -17.22
N ALA A 17 -28.93 18.84 -16.83
CA ALA A 17 -29.03 18.12 -15.58
C ALA A 17 -27.70 17.38 -15.39
N PRO A 18 -27.02 17.53 -14.25
CA PRO A 18 -25.73 16.89 -14.03
C PRO A 18 -25.89 15.42 -14.39
N ASP A 19 -25.15 14.97 -15.40
CA ASP A 19 -25.17 13.59 -15.86
C ASP A 19 -24.88 12.72 -14.65
N ASP A 20 -25.92 12.08 -14.11
CA ASP A 20 -25.83 11.24 -12.92
C ASP A 20 -24.92 10.08 -13.29
N GLY A 21 -23.63 10.25 -13.00
CA GLY A 21 -22.57 9.39 -13.50
C GLY A 21 -22.86 7.91 -13.22
N ARG A 22 -22.43 7.04 -14.14
CA ARG A 22 -22.65 5.59 -14.04
C ARG A 22 -22.28 5.09 -12.62
N PRO A 23 -23.18 4.37 -11.93
CA PRO A 23 -22.89 3.88 -10.59
C PRO A 23 -21.69 2.94 -10.62
N VAL A 24 -20.63 3.31 -9.88
CA VAL A 24 -19.43 2.49 -9.71
C VAL A 24 -19.64 1.58 -8.51
N VAL A 25 -19.72 0.28 -8.74
CA VAL A 25 -19.72 -0.73 -7.68
C VAL A 25 -18.27 -1.11 -7.39
N LEU A 26 -17.77 -0.76 -6.21
CA LEU A 26 -16.43 -1.15 -5.77
C LEU A 26 -16.50 -2.55 -5.16
N GLU A 27 -15.71 -3.48 -5.67
CA GLU A 27 -15.52 -4.77 -5.02
C GLU A 27 -14.63 -4.60 -3.77
N PRO A 28 -15.07 -5.09 -2.61
CA PRO A 28 -14.26 -5.03 -1.39
C PRO A 28 -12.97 -5.83 -1.56
N THR A 29 -11.84 -5.26 -1.13
CA THR A 29 -10.57 -5.98 -1.13
C THR A 29 -10.64 -7.22 -0.23
N PRO A 30 -10.14 -8.39 -0.67
CA PRO A 30 -10.23 -9.61 0.11
C PRO A 30 -9.64 -9.49 1.52
N PRO A 31 -10.31 -10.03 2.56
CA PRO A 31 -9.84 -9.93 3.93
C PRO A 31 -8.53 -10.71 4.11
N GLY A 32 -7.47 -10.01 4.48
CA GLY A 32 -6.13 -10.59 4.68
C GLY A 32 -5.11 -10.24 3.59
N LEU A 33 -5.56 -9.72 2.43
CA LEU A 33 -4.65 -9.32 1.34
C LEU A 33 -3.64 -8.27 1.80
N TRP A 34 -4.10 -7.19 2.44
CA TRP A 34 -3.22 -6.12 2.91
C TRP A 34 -2.21 -6.59 3.95
N ARG A 35 -2.62 -7.50 4.83
CA ARG A 35 -1.71 -8.06 5.85
C ARG A 35 -0.67 -8.96 5.20
N ALA A 36 -1.06 -9.77 4.21
CA ALA A 36 -0.13 -10.58 3.43
C ALA A 36 0.88 -9.68 2.71
N LEU A 37 0.40 -8.69 1.94
CA LEU A 37 1.23 -7.81 1.13
C LEU A 37 2.21 -6.98 1.98
N LEU A 38 1.69 -6.26 2.99
CA LEU A 38 2.52 -5.43 3.85
C LEU A 38 3.46 -6.27 4.72
N GLY A 39 2.99 -7.42 5.23
CA GLY A 39 3.83 -8.34 5.98
C GLY A 39 5.01 -8.85 5.14
N THR A 40 4.75 -9.26 3.89
CA THR A 40 5.80 -9.70 2.96
C THR A 40 6.76 -8.56 2.62
N ALA A 41 6.24 -7.35 2.37
CA ALA A 41 7.09 -6.19 2.11
C ALA A 41 8.03 -5.92 3.30
N VAL A 42 7.51 -5.91 4.53
CA VAL A 42 8.32 -5.72 5.75
C VAL A 42 9.32 -6.87 5.94
N ALA A 43 8.90 -8.12 5.71
CA ALA A 43 9.75 -9.29 5.86
C ALA A 43 11.01 -9.24 4.99
N VAL A 44 10.90 -8.69 3.78
CA VAL A 44 12.01 -8.56 2.83
C VAL A 44 12.79 -7.27 3.03
N LEU A 45 12.10 -6.15 3.20
CA LEU A 45 12.73 -4.83 3.24
C LEU A 45 13.43 -4.57 4.58
N ALA A 46 12.89 -5.02 5.71
CA ALA A 46 13.49 -4.70 7.01
C ALA A 46 14.92 -5.26 7.19
N PRO A 47 15.23 -6.52 6.80
CA PRO A 47 16.61 -7.01 6.83
C PRO A 47 17.54 -6.26 5.87
N LEU A 48 17.07 -5.93 4.66
CA LEU A 48 17.83 -5.15 3.68
C LEU A 48 18.16 -3.75 4.20
N PHE A 49 17.18 -3.07 4.80
CA PHE A 49 17.38 -1.78 5.44
C PHE A 49 18.31 -1.88 6.66
N GLY A 50 18.14 -2.91 7.49
CA GLY A 50 19.05 -3.17 8.63
C GLY A 50 20.50 -3.30 8.17
N PHE A 51 20.74 -4.13 7.15
CA PHE A 51 22.05 -4.26 6.54
C PHE A 51 22.59 -2.95 5.96
N LEU A 52 21.76 -2.22 5.18
CA LEU A 52 22.16 -0.98 4.53
C LEU A 52 22.52 0.11 5.54
N VAL A 53 21.68 0.28 6.57
CA VAL A 53 21.91 1.24 7.66
C VAL A 53 23.19 0.88 8.40
N GLY A 54 23.40 -0.40 8.73
CA GLY A 54 24.66 -0.88 9.31
C GLY A 54 25.87 -0.56 8.47
N GLY A 55 25.78 -0.75 7.16
CA GLY A 55 26.85 -0.41 6.21
C GLY A 55 27.16 1.09 6.15
N ILE A 56 26.15 1.96 6.28
CA ILE A 56 26.34 3.42 6.32
C ILE A 56 27.11 3.84 7.59
N PHE A 57 26.85 3.20 8.72
CA PHE A 57 27.57 3.48 9.97
C PHE A 57 29.00 2.92 10.00
N GLY A 58 29.32 1.97 9.11
CA GLY A 58 30.65 1.38 8.98
C GLY A 58 30.94 0.27 10.00
N ALA A 59 32.01 -0.49 9.76
CA ALA A 59 32.49 -1.49 10.71
C ALA A 59 32.96 -0.80 12.00
N GLY A 60 32.52 -1.30 13.15
CA GLY A 60 32.85 -0.75 14.46
C GLY A 60 34.36 -0.55 14.66
N THR A 61 34.74 0.45 15.44
CA THR A 61 36.17 0.73 15.70
C THR A 61 36.77 -0.35 16.60
N THR A 62 38.08 -0.58 16.51
CA THR A 62 38.80 -1.55 17.35
C THR A 62 38.60 -1.21 18.83
N GLY A 63 37.71 -1.92 19.51
CA GLY A 63 37.30 -1.66 20.89
C GLY A 63 35.79 -1.77 21.14
N ASP A 64 34.96 -1.69 20.08
CA ASP A 64 33.53 -1.93 20.20
C ASP A 64 33.23 -3.40 20.51
N SER A 65 32.38 -3.64 21.52
CA SER A 65 31.97 -5.00 21.90
C SER A 65 30.98 -5.62 20.91
N VAL A 66 30.29 -4.80 20.10
CA VAL A 66 29.34 -5.28 19.09
C VAL A 66 29.41 -4.37 17.85
N ASP A 67 29.55 -4.98 16.68
CA ASP A 67 29.61 -4.27 15.39
C ASP A 67 28.23 -3.61 15.09
N PRO A 68 28.20 -2.30 14.77
CA PRO A 68 27.00 -1.60 14.30
C PRO A 68 26.27 -2.30 13.15
N MET A 69 27.01 -2.95 12.25
CA MET A 69 26.46 -3.75 11.16
C MET A 69 25.65 -4.95 11.68
N PHE A 70 26.15 -5.63 12.70
CA PHE A 70 25.47 -6.76 13.31
C PHE A 70 24.18 -6.32 14.02
N LEU A 71 24.24 -5.23 14.81
CA LEU A 71 23.09 -4.74 15.57
C LEU A 71 21.94 -4.32 14.66
N SER A 72 22.25 -3.56 13.61
CA SER A 72 21.26 -3.06 12.65
C SER A 72 20.67 -4.18 11.79
N LEU A 73 21.49 -5.13 11.32
CA LEU A 73 21.02 -6.34 10.64
C LEU A 73 20.12 -7.18 11.56
N PHE A 74 20.55 -7.41 12.81
CA PHE A 74 19.77 -8.17 13.78
C PHE A 74 18.40 -7.53 14.02
N ALA A 75 18.35 -6.21 14.23
CA ALA A 75 17.10 -5.47 14.35
C ALA A 75 16.22 -5.63 13.09
N GLY A 76 16.82 -5.53 11.90
CA GLY A 76 16.13 -5.74 10.63
C GLY A 76 15.54 -7.15 10.48
N ILE A 77 16.28 -8.18 10.91
CA ILE A 77 15.82 -9.58 10.91
C ILE A 77 14.67 -9.79 11.89
N VAL A 78 14.75 -9.22 13.09
CA VAL A 78 13.67 -9.32 14.10
C VAL A 78 12.39 -8.68 13.54
N ILE A 79 12.49 -7.45 13.02
CA ILE A 79 11.35 -6.74 12.40
C ILE A 79 10.82 -7.53 11.19
N GLY A 80 11.72 -8.06 10.35
CA GLY A 80 11.37 -8.89 9.22
C GLY A 80 10.63 -10.17 9.63
N GLY A 81 11.05 -10.80 10.73
CA GLY A 81 10.38 -11.95 11.33
C GLY A 81 8.96 -11.64 11.78
N LEU A 82 8.71 -10.47 12.40
CA LEU A 82 7.35 -10.01 12.67
C LEU A 82 6.55 -9.82 11.37
N GLY A 83 7.18 -9.28 10.32
CA GLY A 83 6.60 -9.19 8.98
C GLY A 83 6.13 -10.54 8.45
N VAL A 84 6.91 -11.61 8.62
CA VAL A 84 6.53 -12.98 8.26
C VAL A 84 5.29 -13.44 9.03
N LEU A 85 5.25 -13.23 10.34
CA LEU A 85 4.07 -13.59 11.15
C LEU A 85 2.82 -12.86 10.68
N VAL A 86 2.94 -11.55 10.37
CA VAL A 86 1.84 -10.76 9.82
C VAL A 86 1.42 -11.29 8.45
N ALA A 87 2.38 -11.61 7.57
CA ALA A 87 2.13 -12.13 6.25
C ALA A 87 1.36 -13.46 6.29
N LEU A 88 1.82 -14.39 7.14
CA LEU A 88 1.17 -15.69 7.35
C LEU A 88 -0.24 -15.52 7.94
N SER A 89 -0.43 -14.60 8.88
CA SER A 89 -1.76 -14.30 9.44
C SER A 89 -2.72 -13.76 8.37
N GLY A 90 -2.23 -12.92 7.46
CA GLY A 90 -2.97 -12.37 6.33
C GLY A 90 -3.29 -13.44 5.29
N GLY A 91 -2.30 -14.23 4.91
CA GLY A 91 -2.42 -15.35 3.96
C GLY A 91 -3.37 -16.42 4.45
N ALA A 92 -3.31 -16.80 5.73
CA ALA A 92 -4.24 -17.76 6.31
C ALA A 92 -5.69 -17.24 6.30
N ARG A 93 -5.89 -15.94 6.54
CA ARG A 93 -7.23 -15.32 6.47
C ARG A 93 -7.74 -15.25 5.03
N LEU A 94 -6.86 -14.95 4.08
CA LEU A 94 -7.16 -14.88 2.66
C LEU A 94 -7.50 -16.27 2.08
N TRP A 95 -6.72 -17.29 2.44
CA TRP A 95 -6.96 -18.68 2.05
C TRP A 95 -8.32 -19.18 2.55
N ARG A 96 -8.66 -18.90 3.81
CA ARG A 96 -9.99 -19.23 4.38
C ARG A 96 -11.14 -18.48 3.69
N TYR A 97 -10.90 -17.29 3.17
CA TYR A 97 -11.91 -16.53 2.44
C TYR A 97 -12.24 -17.20 1.10
N PHE A 98 -11.22 -17.57 0.32
CA PHE A 98 -11.41 -18.25 -0.97
C PHE A 98 -11.99 -19.67 -0.81
N HIS A 99 -11.49 -20.47 0.15
CA HIS A 99 -12.03 -21.83 0.37
C HIS A 99 -13.51 -21.86 0.78
N ARG A 100 -14.04 -20.78 1.40
CA ARG A 100 -15.48 -20.69 1.70
C ARG A 100 -16.32 -20.38 0.47
N GLN A 101 -15.75 -19.74 -0.54
CA GLN A 101 -16.45 -19.44 -1.80
C GLN A 101 -16.54 -20.70 -2.67
N ASP A 102 -15.45 -21.47 -2.72
CA ASP A 102 -15.40 -22.74 -3.46
C ASP A 102 -16.42 -23.78 -2.94
N ALA A 103 -16.75 -23.74 -1.64
CA ALA A 103 -17.74 -24.62 -1.01
C ALA A 103 -19.20 -24.17 -1.16
N GLN A 104 -19.45 -22.97 -1.71
CA GLN A 104 -20.79 -22.39 -1.92
C GLN A 104 -21.20 -22.39 -3.40
N GLN A 105 -20.31 -22.84 -4.29
CA GLN A 105 -20.59 -23.09 -5.72
C GLN A 105 -20.88 -24.59 -5.93
#